data_AF-A0A928J3Y9-F1
#
_entry.id   AF-A0A928J3Y9-F1
#
_cell.length_a   1.000
_cell.length_b   1.000
_cell.length_c   1.000
_cell.angle_alpha   90.00
_cell.angle_beta   90.00
_cell.angle_gamma   90.00
#
_symmetry.space_group_name_H-M   'P 1'
#
loop_
_entity.id
_entity.type
_entity.pdbx_description
1 polymer ?
#
loop_
_entity_poly.entity_id
_entity_poly.type
_entity_poly.pdbx_seq_one_letter_code
_entity_poly.pdbx_strand_id
1 'polypeptide(L)'
;MNGKRIAPKTIVLYVLNVIKLYASAEYPVSQTAICNYLNEIGIPCDRKTVGRNVRYLQEFGYPIVHIPVKGYYLDGEALEKCKNKLVV
;
A
#
# COMPACT_ATOMS: atom_id res chain seq x y z
N MET A 1 25.98 -1.48 0.16
CA MET A 1 24.62 -2.04 -0.01
C MET A 1 24.49 -2.51 -1.45
N ASN A 2 24.34 -3.81 -1.70
CA ASN A 2 24.09 -4.32 -3.05
C ASN A 2 22.69 -3.89 -3.47
N GLY A 3 22.59 -2.88 -4.35
CA GLY A 3 21.33 -2.31 -4.78
C GLY A 3 20.46 -3.35 -5.47
N LYS A 4 19.37 -3.76 -4.83
CA LYS A 4 18.36 -4.62 -5.46
C LYS A 4 17.82 -3.85 -6.67
N ARG A 5 17.85 -4.47 -7.86
CA ARG A 5 17.31 -3.85 -9.07
C ARG A 5 15.78 -3.79 -8.95
N ILE A 6 15.24 -2.62 -8.63
CA ILE A 6 13.80 -2.37 -8.53
C ILE A 6 13.31 -1.81 -9.87
N ALA A 7 12.35 -2.47 -10.50
CA ALA A 7 11.63 -1.86 -11.61
C ALA A 7 10.68 -0.78 -11.03
N PRO A 8 10.73 0.49 -11.46
CA PRO A 8 9.94 1.57 -10.85
C PRO A 8 8.43 1.28 -10.78
N LYS A 9 7.88 0.59 -11.79
CA LYS A 9 6.47 0.18 -11.82
C LYS A 9 6.08 -0.78 -10.69
N THR A 10 7.03 -1.46 -10.05
CA THR A 10 6.76 -2.40 -8.96
C THR A 10 6.58 -1.70 -7.60
N ILE A 11 6.92 -0.41 -7.47
CA ILE A 11 6.75 0.36 -6.21
C ILE A 11 5.30 0.31 -5.72
N VAL A 12 4.31 0.26 -6.62
CA VAL A 12 2.89 0.09 -6.25
C VAL A 12 2.64 -1.19 -5.44
N LEU A 13 3.32 -2.30 -5.78
CA LEU A 13 3.19 -3.57 -5.06
C LEU A 13 3.89 -3.53 -3.71
N TYR A 14 5.00 -2.79 -3.60
CA TYR A 14 5.67 -2.58 -2.32
C TYR A 14 4.81 -1.73 -1.38
N VAL A 15 4.17 -0.67 -1.89
CA VAL A 15 3.19 0.13 -1.13
C VAL A 15 2.04 -0.76 -0.63
N LEU A 16 1.48 -1.60 -1.51
CA LEU A 16 0.44 -2.55 -1.13
C LEU A 16 0.90 -3.50 0.00
N ASN A 17 2.11 -4.07 -0.13
CA ASN A 17 2.64 -4.98 0.87
C ASN A 17 2.82 -4.31 2.23
N VAL A 18 3.27 -3.05 2.27
CA VAL A 18 3.39 -2.31 3.54
C VAL A 18 2.04 -2.17 4.21
N ILE A 19 1.01 -1.75 3.46
CA ILE A 19 -0.34 -1.59 4.01
C ILE A 19 -0.91 -2.94 4.49
N LYS A 20 -0.67 -4.02 3.74
CA LYS A 20 -1.14 -5.37 4.10
C LYS A 20 -0.51 -5.93 5.36
N LEU A 21 0.79 -5.68 5.57
CA LEU A 21 1.57 -6.32 6.64
C LEU A 21 1.60 -5.49 7.92
N TYR A 22 1.51 -4.17 7.82
CA TYR A 22 1.79 -3.27 8.93
C TYR A 22 0.64 -2.34 9.31
N ALA A 23 -0.52 -2.42 8.65
CA ALA A 23 -1.64 -1.53 8.93
C ALA A 23 -2.93 -2.29 9.25
N SER A 24 -3.71 -1.71 10.16
CA SER A 24 -5.06 -2.13 10.51
C SER A 24 -5.95 -0.92 10.75
N ALA A 25 -7.25 -1.13 10.99
CA ALA A 25 -8.17 -0.03 11.30
C ALA A 25 -7.78 0.72 12.59
N GLU A 26 -7.21 0.00 13.57
CA GLU A 26 -6.72 0.57 14.83
C GLU A 26 -5.35 1.26 14.65
N TYR A 27 -4.49 0.67 13.80
CA TYR A 27 -3.13 1.16 13.53
C TYR A 27 -2.92 1.43 12.03
N PRO A 28 -3.52 2.51 11.47
CA PRO A 28 -3.32 2.87 10.08
C PRO A 28 -1.90 3.40 9.83
N VAL A 29 -1.38 3.19 8.63
CA VAL A 29 -0.03 3.63 8.24
C VAL A 29 -0.06 4.88 7.35
N SER A 30 0.71 5.91 7.71
CA SER A 30 0.74 7.18 6.97
C SER A 30 1.56 7.08 5.68
N GLN A 31 1.33 7.99 4.72
CA GLN A 31 2.16 8.08 3.49
C GLN A 31 3.65 8.25 3.81
N THR A 32 3.95 9.06 4.84
CA THR A 32 5.33 9.34 5.27
C THR A 32 5.97 8.09 5.86
N ALA A 33 5.26 7.33 6.68
CA ALA A 33 5.77 6.08 7.24
C ALA A 33 6.06 5.04 6.15
N ILE A 34 5.16 4.87 5.18
CA ILE A 34 5.39 3.99 4.01
C ILE A 34 6.64 4.45 3.24
N CYS A 35 6.72 5.75 2.93
CA CYS A 35 7.85 6.33 2.20
C CYS A 35 9.19 6.07 2.92
N ASN A 36 9.26 6.33 4.23
CA ASN A 36 10.47 6.15 5.02
C ASN A 36 10.89 4.68 5.04
N TYR A 37 9.95 3.77 5.34
CA TYR A 37 10.22 2.34 5.36
C TYR A 37 10.75 1.82 4.01
N LEU A 38 10.14 2.23 2.89
CA LEU A 38 10.60 1.83 1.56
C LEU A 38 12.02 2.34 1.27
N ASN A 39 12.33 3.58 1.62
CA ASN A 39 13.68 4.13 1.46
C ASN A 39 14.70 3.38 2.34
N GLU A 40 14.35 3.04 3.58
CA GLU A 40 15.19 2.28 4.51
C GLU A 40 15.56 0.88 3.96
N ILE A 41 14.61 0.20 3.30
CA ILE A 41 14.87 -1.11 2.68
C ILE A 41 15.46 -1.04 1.26
N GLY A 42 15.90 0.15 0.83
CA GLY A 42 16.57 0.35 -0.47
C GLY A 42 15.63 0.41 -1.67
N ILE A 43 14.39 0.86 -1.47
CA ILE A 43 13.37 1.09 -2.51
C ILE A 43 13.08 2.60 -2.58
N PRO A 44 13.83 3.37 -3.40
CA PRO A 44 13.69 4.81 -3.44
C PRO A 44 12.31 5.23 -3.94
N CYS A 45 11.59 6.02 -3.14
CA CYS A 45 10.36 6.67 -3.56
C CYS A 45 10.08 7.91 -2.72
N ASP A 46 9.23 8.80 -3.25
CA ASP A 46 8.76 9.98 -2.55
C ASP A 46 7.31 9.82 -2.05
N ARG A 47 6.92 10.67 -1.09
CA ARG A 47 5.57 10.67 -0.48
C ARG A 47 4.44 10.84 -1.51
N LYS A 48 4.62 11.65 -2.56
CA LYS A 48 3.59 11.85 -3.61
C LYS A 48 3.44 10.59 -4.47
N THR A 49 4.52 9.87 -4.71
CA THR A 49 4.51 8.55 -5.37
C THR A 49 3.73 7.53 -4.54
N VAL A 50 3.93 7.49 -3.21
CA VAL A 50 3.10 6.65 -2.32
C VAL A 50 1.61 6.99 -2.46
N GLY A 51 1.24 8.27 -2.35
CA GLY A 51 -0.16 8.71 -2.45
C GLY A 51 -0.82 8.33 -3.79
N ARG A 52 -0.10 8.51 -4.91
CA ARG A 52 -0.58 8.07 -6.25
C ARG A 52 -0.76 6.56 -6.33
N ASN A 53 0.20 5.79 -5.82
CA ASN A 53 0.12 4.34 -5.83
C ASN A 53 -1.05 3.80 -4.99
N VAL A 54 -1.32 4.40 -3.82
CA VAL A 54 -2.52 4.05 -3.03
C VAL A 54 -3.79 4.30 -3.84
N ARG A 55 -3.89 5.44 -4.53
CA ARG A 55 -5.03 5.74 -5.39
C ARG A 55 -5.19 4.73 -6.53
N TYR A 56 -4.09 4.35 -7.21
CA TYR A 56 -4.14 3.32 -8.25
C TYR A 56 -4.60 1.96 -7.71
N LEU A 57 -4.20 1.59 -6.49
CA LEU A 57 -4.65 0.36 -5.85
C LEU A 57 -6.16 0.40 -5.52
N GLN A 58 -6.66 1.54 -5.05
CA GLN A 58 -8.09 1.75 -4.82
C GLN A 58 -8.89 1.66 -6.14
N GLU A 59 -8.43 2.32 -7.20
CA GLU A 59 -9.03 2.27 -8.54
C GLU A 59 -8.96 0.85 -9.13
N PHE A 60 -7.91 0.07 -8.82
CA PHE A 60 -7.79 -1.33 -9.21
C PHE A 60 -8.78 -2.25 -8.45
N GLY A 61 -9.30 -1.81 -7.31
CA GLY A 61 -10.30 -2.54 -6.53
C GLY A 61 -9.80 -3.10 -5.19
N TYR A 62 -8.59 -2.72 -4.73
CA TYR A 62 -8.21 -3.01 -3.35
C TYR A 62 -9.01 -2.13 -2.39
N PRO A 63 -9.66 -2.70 -1.35
CA PRO A 63 -10.47 -1.95 -0.39
C PRO A 63 -9.57 -1.25 0.66
N ILE A 64 -8.70 -0.36 0.19
CA ILE A 64 -7.83 0.44 1.05
C ILE A 64 -8.63 1.64 1.55
N VAL A 65 -8.77 1.75 2.87
CA VAL A 65 -9.47 2.85 3.53
C VAL A 65 -8.46 3.92 3.94
N HIS A 66 -8.79 5.19 3.69
CA HIS A 66 -8.03 6.34 4.17
C HIS A 66 -8.74 6.94 5.39
N ILE A 67 -8.06 6.97 6.53
CA ILE A 67 -8.50 7.74 7.69
C ILE A 67 -7.75 9.07 7.66
N PRO A 68 -8.46 10.21 7.46
CA PRO A 68 -7.83 11.53 7.43
C PRO A 68 -6.88 11.74 8.61
N VAL A 69 -5.72 12.33 8.34
CA VAL A 69 -4.63 12.59 9.31
C VAL A 69 -3.91 11.32 9.81
N LYS A 70 -4.59 10.17 9.94
CA LYS A 70 -3.98 8.95 10.48
C LYS A 70 -3.23 8.11 9.42
N GLY A 71 -3.84 7.85 8.27
CA GLY A 71 -3.21 7.06 7.20
C GLY A 71 -4.14 6.03 6.55
N TYR A 72 -3.57 4.92 6.10
CA TYR A 72 -4.25 3.88 5.34
C TYR A 72 -4.24 2.54 6.04
N TYR A 73 -5.27 1.74 5.79
CA TYR A 73 -5.29 0.32 6.11
C TYR A 73 -6.09 -0.43 5.04
N LEU A 74 -5.93 -1.75 4.99
CA LEU A 74 -6.73 -2.60 4.12
C LEU A 74 -7.96 -3.11 4.89
N ASP A 75 -9.15 -2.86 4.37
CA ASP A 75 -10.38 -3.45 4.91
C ASP A 75 -10.44 -4.94 4.50
N GLY A 76 -10.12 -5.81 5.46
CA GLY A 76 -10.11 -7.25 5.26
C GLY A 76 -11.49 -7.84 4.97
N GLU A 77 -12.56 -7.29 5.57
CA GLU A 77 -13.92 -7.79 5.36
C GLU A 77 -14.39 -7.49 3.93
N ALA A 78 -14.16 -6.25 3.47
CA ALA A 78 -14.43 -5.88 2.09
C ALA A 78 -13.61 -6.70 1.09
N LEU A 79 -12.36 -7.04 1.44
CA LEU A 79 -11.51 -7.87 0.59
C LEU A 79 -12.06 -9.28 0.41
N GLU A 80 -12.49 -9.95 1.49
CA GLU A 80 -13.09 -11.29 1.40
C GLU A 80 -14.38 -11.30 0.57
N LYS A 81 -15.22 -10.26 0.69
CA LYS A 81 -16.42 -10.11 -0.15
C LYS A 81 -16.11 -10.01 -1.64
N CYS A 82 -15.01 -9.36 -2.01
CA CYS A 82 -14.58 -9.27 -3.41
C CYS A 82 -14.05 -10.60 -3.98
N LYS A 83 -13.48 -11.49 -3.16
CA LYS A 83 -12.97 -12.80 -3.62
C LYS A 83 -14.08 -13.73 -4.10
N ASN A 84 -15.29 -13.58 -3.58
CA ASN A 84 -16.42 -14.46 -3.87
C ASN A 84 -17.07 -14.22 -5.25
N LYS A 85 -16.55 -13.30 -6.07
CA LYS A 85 -17.10 -12.97 -7.39
C LYS A 85 -16.41 -13.67 -8.57
N LEU A 86 -15.33 -14.41 -8.35
CA LEU A 86 -14.70 -15.21 -9.40
C LEU A 86 -15.03 -16.69 -9.18
N VAL A 87 -16.23 -17.09 -9.58
CA VAL A 87 -16.55 -18.50 -9.84
C VAL A 87 -16.48 -18.66 -11.35
N VAL A 88 -15.46 -19.39 -11.82
CA VAL A 88 -15.34 -19.80 -13.24
C VAL A 88 -16.14 -21.07 -13.45
#